data_AF-A0A257MSH2-F1
#
_entry.id   AF-A0A257MSH2-F1
#
_cell.length_a   1.000
_cell.length_b   1.000
_cell.length_c   1.000
_cell.angle_alpha   90.00
_cell.angle_beta   90.00
_cell.angle_gamma   90.00
#
_symmetry.space_group_name_H-M   'P 1'
#
loop_
_entity.id
_entity.type
_entity.pdbx_description
1 polymer ?
#
loop_
_entity_poly.entity_id
_entity_poly.type
_entity_poly.pdbx_seq_one_letter_code
_entity_poly.pdbx_strand_id
1 'polypeptide(L)'
;MIRGIIEASRRRGFAPAASWPGEERRDLISSAQAIKSRGQIPIIAEIKPKALGRPLTDEEVFAYARAYADSNACAISVLTEPSNFLGSLENAAIARKAGLPVLRKDFIFDLRQLSEVQADLVLLIAALGVDLNRFIEAARGHRMEPLVEVHTEEEMD
;
A
#
# COMPACT_ATOMS: atom_id res chain seq x y z
N MET A 1 6.88 -8.05 -17.69
CA MET A 1 5.73 -7.60 -16.88
C MET A 1 6.00 -6.22 -16.26
N ILE A 2 7.04 -6.06 -15.42
CA ILE A 2 7.36 -4.79 -14.72
C ILE A 2 7.53 -3.59 -15.67
N ARG A 3 8.30 -3.73 -16.76
CA ARG A 3 8.50 -2.64 -17.74
C ARG A 3 7.18 -2.07 -18.29
N GLY A 4 6.21 -2.95 -18.58
CA GLY A 4 4.90 -2.54 -19.08
C GLY A 4 4.08 -1.76 -18.05
N ILE A 5 4.17 -2.14 -16.77
CA ILE A 5 3.54 -1.42 -15.65
C ILE A 5 4.15 -0.03 -15.51
N ILE A 6 5.48 0.07 -15.55
CA ILE A 6 6.19 1.35 -15.46
C ILE A 6 5.80 2.29 -16.61
N GLU A 7 5.77 1.78 -17.86
CA GLU A 7 5.37 2.57 -19.02
C GLU A 7 3.90 3.00 -18.97
N ALA A 8 3.00 2.13 -18.50
CA ALA A 8 1.59 2.47 -18.32
C ALA A 8 1.43 3.57 -17.26
N SER A 9 2.13 3.44 -16.13
CA SER A 9 2.11 4.43 -15.05
C SER A 9 2.67 5.79 -15.51
N ARG A 10 3.79 5.80 -16.26
CA ARG A 10 4.34 7.04 -16.86
C ARG A 10 3.38 7.72 -17.83
N ARG A 11 2.64 6.94 -18.64
CA ARG A 11 1.64 7.46 -19.59
C ARG A 11 0.43 8.08 -18.90
N ARG A 12 -0.03 7.47 -17.81
CA ARG A 12 -1.11 7.99 -16.97
C ARG A 12 -0.71 9.31 -16.29
N GLY A 13 0.58 9.46 -15.96
CA GLY A 13 1.08 10.60 -15.20
C GLY A 13 0.80 10.45 -13.71
N PHE A 14 1.24 11.43 -12.93
CA PHE A 14 1.10 11.47 -11.48
C PHE A 14 0.36 12.74 -11.07
N ALA A 15 -0.72 12.59 -10.31
CA ALA A 15 -1.50 13.70 -9.78
C ALA A 15 -1.43 13.68 -8.25
N PRO A 16 -0.93 14.74 -7.60
CA PRO A 16 -0.90 14.78 -6.15
C PRO A 16 -2.33 14.76 -5.59
N ALA A 17 -2.54 14.03 -4.49
CA ALA A 17 -3.76 14.13 -3.71
C ALA A 17 -3.89 15.55 -3.12
N ALA A 18 -5.13 15.96 -2.85
CA ALA A 18 -5.39 17.13 -2.02
C ALA A 18 -4.65 17.01 -0.66
N SER A 19 -4.28 18.14 -0.06
CA SER A 19 -3.55 18.19 1.21
C SER A 19 -4.17 17.27 2.25
N TRP A 20 -3.32 16.49 2.93
CA TRP A 20 -3.77 15.41 3.80
C TRP A 20 -4.12 15.99 5.16
N PRO A 21 -5.25 15.61 5.78
CA PRO A 21 -5.52 15.99 7.16
C PRO A 21 -4.41 15.39 8.05
N GLY A 22 -3.75 16.25 8.83
CA GLY A 22 -2.46 15.96 9.44
C GLY A 22 -2.47 14.96 10.62
N GLU A 23 -3.54 14.22 10.89
CA GLU A 23 -3.78 13.75 12.26
C GLU A 23 -3.85 12.25 12.53
N GLU A 24 -3.89 11.32 11.56
CA GLU A 24 -3.92 9.89 11.94
C GLU A 24 -3.03 9.00 11.07
N ARG A 25 -1.76 8.88 11.48
CA ARG A 25 -0.89 7.76 11.08
C ARG A 25 -1.28 6.55 11.92
N ARG A 26 -1.61 5.44 11.27
CA ARG A 26 -1.86 4.15 11.93
C ARG A 26 -0.61 3.30 11.84
N ASP A 27 -0.11 2.86 12.98
CA ASP A 27 1.19 2.21 13.07
C ASP A 27 1.08 0.67 12.92
N LEU A 28 1.73 0.12 11.88
CA LEU A 28 1.75 -1.33 11.64
C LEU A 28 2.42 -2.09 12.78
N ILE A 29 3.52 -1.57 13.33
CA ILE A 29 4.30 -2.29 14.36
C ILE A 29 3.46 -2.47 15.62
N SER A 30 2.84 -1.39 16.09
CA SER A 30 1.93 -1.39 17.24
C SER A 30 0.74 -2.33 17.00
N SER A 31 0.13 -2.26 15.81
CA SER A 31 -0.98 -3.15 15.44
C SER A 31 -0.55 -4.62 15.44
N ALA A 32 0.60 -4.94 14.84
CA ALA A 32 1.14 -6.30 14.80
C ALA A 32 1.53 -6.82 16.21
N GLN A 33 2.08 -5.96 17.07
CA GLN A 33 2.39 -6.31 18.46
C GLN A 33 1.12 -6.63 19.26
N ALA A 34 0.03 -5.88 19.05
CA ALA A 34 -1.26 -6.14 19.70
C ALA A 34 -1.87 -7.48 19.27
N ILE A 35 -1.67 -7.90 18.01
CA ILE A 35 -2.07 -9.24 17.55
C ILE A 35 -1.19 -10.31 18.20
N LYS A 36 0.14 -10.12 18.22
CA LYS A 36 1.08 -11.07 18.87
C LYS A 36 0.79 -11.26 20.35
N SER A 37 0.45 -10.20 21.09
CA SER A 37 0.16 -10.28 22.53
C SER A 37 -1.10 -11.11 22.85
N ARG A 38 -1.95 -11.36 21.85
CA ARG A 38 -3.12 -12.25 21.94
C ARG A 38 -2.79 -13.70 21.54
N GLY A 39 -1.53 -14.03 21.30
CA GLY A 39 -1.09 -15.35 20.85
C GLY A 39 -1.41 -15.64 19.38
N GLN A 40 -1.66 -14.60 18.58
CA GLN A 40 -2.01 -14.72 17.15
C GLN A 40 -0.85 -14.30 16.25
N ILE A 41 -0.81 -14.83 15.04
CA ILE A 41 0.13 -14.41 13.99
C ILE A 41 -0.42 -13.12 13.35
N PRO A 42 0.35 -12.02 13.30
CA PRO A 42 -0.08 -10.82 12.58
C PRO A 42 -0.18 -11.07 11.08
N ILE A 43 -1.33 -10.72 10.50
CA ILE A 43 -1.59 -10.88 9.08
C ILE A 43 -1.87 -9.51 8.46
N ILE A 44 -1.15 -9.19 7.39
CA ILE A 44 -1.51 -8.11 6.47
C ILE A 44 -2.41 -8.74 5.41
N ALA A 45 -3.71 -8.44 5.44
CA ALA A 45 -4.70 -8.99 4.51
C ALA A 45 -4.75 -8.16 3.22
N GLU A 46 -4.83 -8.79 2.04
CA GLU A 46 -4.72 -8.07 0.76
C GLU A 46 -6.06 -7.98 0.00
N ILE A 47 -6.44 -6.77 -0.39
CA ILE A 47 -7.50 -6.50 -1.36
C ILE A 47 -6.90 -6.50 -2.76
N LYS A 48 -7.22 -7.53 -3.55
CA LYS A 48 -6.66 -7.78 -4.89
C LYS A 48 -7.77 -7.90 -5.95
N PRO A 49 -8.20 -6.80 -6.60
CA PRO A 49 -9.29 -6.80 -7.58
C PRO A 49 -9.09 -7.80 -8.73
N LYS A 50 -7.86 -7.93 -9.24
CA LYS A 50 -7.52 -8.93 -10.27
C LYS A 50 -7.93 -10.36 -9.92
N ALA A 51 -7.94 -10.74 -8.63
CA ALA A 51 -8.37 -12.08 -8.22
C ALA A 51 -9.85 -12.35 -8.55
N LEU A 52 -10.67 -11.30 -8.68
CA LEU A 52 -12.06 -11.38 -9.13
C LEU A 52 -12.24 -11.10 -10.64
N GLY A 53 -11.14 -10.83 -11.37
CA GLY A 53 -11.17 -10.54 -12.80
C GLY A 53 -11.80 -9.20 -13.18
N ARG A 54 -12.13 -8.33 -12.21
CA ARG A 54 -12.71 -6.99 -12.44
C ARG A 54 -12.29 -5.98 -11.36
N PRO A 55 -12.40 -4.67 -11.62
CA PRO A 55 -12.35 -3.65 -10.56
C PRO A 55 -13.42 -3.91 -9.49
N LEU A 56 -13.13 -3.46 -8.27
CA LEU A 56 -14.07 -3.48 -7.15
C LEU A 56 -14.87 -2.17 -7.11
N THR A 57 -16.11 -2.24 -6.61
CA THR A 57 -16.84 -1.03 -6.21
C THR A 57 -16.37 -0.53 -4.84
N ASP A 58 -16.68 0.72 -4.52
CA ASP A 58 -16.34 1.32 -3.23
C ASP A 58 -16.92 0.52 -2.05
N GLU A 59 -18.16 0.03 -2.19
CA GLU A 59 -18.83 -0.79 -1.19
C GLU A 59 -18.11 -2.12 -0.97
N GLU A 60 -17.62 -2.75 -2.04
CA GLU A 60 -16.88 -4.02 -1.96
C GLU A 60 -15.53 -3.82 -1.26
N VAL A 61 -14.79 -2.77 -1.62
CA VAL A 61 -13.51 -2.44 -0.97
C VAL A 61 -13.73 -2.22 0.52
N PHE A 62 -14.75 -1.43 0.89
CA PHE A 62 -15.05 -1.19 2.29
C PHE A 62 -15.50 -2.47 3.01
N ALA A 63 -16.33 -3.30 2.39
CA ALA A 63 -16.79 -4.56 2.95
C ALA A 63 -15.61 -5.52 3.23
N TYR A 64 -14.68 -5.68 2.28
CA TYR A 64 -13.48 -6.50 2.49
C TYR A 64 -12.58 -5.92 3.59
N ALA A 65 -12.36 -4.60 3.57
CA ALA A 65 -11.55 -3.94 4.58
C ALA A 65 -12.12 -4.11 6.00
N ARG A 66 -13.45 -3.98 6.14
CA ARG A 66 -14.15 -4.24 7.41
C ARG A 66 -14.04 -5.71 7.82
N ALA A 67 -14.27 -6.65 6.91
CA ALA A 67 -14.15 -8.07 7.21
C ALA A 67 -12.74 -8.44 7.69
N TYR A 68 -11.69 -7.85 7.11
CA TYR A 68 -10.31 -8.05 7.57
C TYR A 68 -10.06 -7.45 8.96
N ALA A 69 -10.59 -6.25 9.22
CA ALA A 69 -10.53 -5.64 10.56
C ALA A 69 -11.21 -6.51 11.62
N ASP A 70 -12.42 -6.99 11.33
CA ASP A 70 -13.20 -7.83 12.23
C ASP A 70 -12.55 -9.23 12.43
N SER A 71 -11.70 -9.65 11.48
CA SER A 71 -10.93 -10.90 11.52
C SER A 71 -9.53 -10.77 12.12
N ASN A 72 -9.21 -9.65 12.80
CA ASN A 72 -7.91 -9.39 13.45
C ASN A 72 -6.71 -9.28 12.48
N ALA A 73 -6.91 -8.84 11.23
CA ALA A 73 -5.77 -8.41 10.42
C ALA A 73 -5.06 -7.23 11.12
N CYS A 74 -3.72 -7.20 11.06
CA CYS A 74 -2.96 -6.08 11.62
C CYS A 74 -2.82 -4.91 10.65
N ALA A 75 -3.02 -5.13 9.36
CA ALA A 75 -3.06 -4.11 8.33
C ALA A 75 -3.76 -4.65 7.07
N ILE A 76 -4.05 -3.74 6.15
CA ILE A 76 -4.65 -4.04 4.86
C ILE A 76 -3.68 -3.63 3.76
N SER A 77 -3.26 -4.58 2.93
CA SER A 77 -2.58 -4.33 1.66
C SER A 77 -3.61 -4.04 0.59
N VAL A 78 -3.45 -2.93 -0.14
CA VAL A 78 -4.39 -2.54 -1.20
C VAL A 78 -3.62 -2.34 -2.49
N LEU A 79 -4.00 -3.10 -3.52
CA LEU A 79 -3.48 -2.90 -4.88
C LEU A 79 -4.05 -1.59 -5.45
N THR A 80 -3.15 -0.67 -5.81
CA THR A 80 -3.50 0.61 -6.45
C THR A 80 -3.08 0.71 -7.93
N GLU A 81 -2.39 -0.32 -8.44
CA GLU A 81 -1.97 -0.40 -9.83
C GLU A 81 -3.15 -0.83 -10.73
N PRO A 82 -3.56 -0.02 -11.73
CA PRO A 82 -4.78 -0.28 -12.47
C PRO A 82 -4.62 -1.23 -13.67
N SER A 83 -3.46 -1.21 -14.34
CA SER A 83 -3.28 -1.81 -15.67
C SER A 83 -3.18 -3.33 -15.61
N ASN A 84 -2.47 -3.82 -14.60
CA ASN A 84 -2.20 -5.24 -14.39
C ASN A 84 -2.97 -5.78 -13.20
N PHE A 85 -3.27 -4.98 -12.17
CA PHE A 85 -3.94 -5.44 -10.94
C PHE A 85 -5.37 -4.96 -10.75
N LEU A 86 -5.89 -4.13 -11.66
CA LEU A 86 -7.25 -3.57 -11.62
C LEU A 86 -7.52 -2.78 -10.33
N GLY A 87 -6.47 -2.26 -9.70
CA GLY A 87 -6.51 -1.41 -8.53
C GLY A 87 -6.84 0.04 -8.85
N SER A 88 -7.06 0.83 -7.80
CA SER A 88 -7.23 2.29 -7.88
C SER A 88 -6.64 2.94 -6.64
N LEU A 89 -6.32 4.23 -6.72
CA LEU A 89 -5.87 5.01 -5.56
C LEU A 89 -7.02 5.12 -4.54
N GLU A 90 -8.25 5.31 -5.02
CA GLU A 90 -9.46 5.40 -4.20
C GLU A 90 -9.64 4.19 -3.28
N ASN A 91 -9.29 2.99 -3.74
CA ASN A 91 -9.37 1.77 -2.94
C ASN A 91 -8.57 1.90 -1.63
N ALA A 92 -7.39 2.54 -1.66
CA ALA A 92 -6.58 2.73 -0.46
C ALA A 92 -7.32 3.65 0.51
N ALA A 93 -7.82 4.80 0.05
CA ALA A 93 -8.56 5.75 0.87
C ALA A 93 -9.85 5.14 1.47
N ILE A 94 -10.54 4.27 0.74
CA ILE A 94 -11.73 3.57 1.22
C ILE A 94 -11.37 2.52 2.27
N ALA A 95 -10.34 1.70 2.03
CA ALA A 95 -9.88 0.71 2.99
C ALA A 95 -9.43 1.35 4.31
N ARG A 96 -8.86 2.56 4.27
CA ARG A 96 -8.49 3.32 5.48
C ARG A 96 -9.67 3.56 6.42
N LYS A 97 -10.91 3.63 5.90
CA LYS A 97 -12.11 3.86 6.71
C LYS A 97 -12.44 2.67 7.63
N ALA A 98 -11.81 1.50 7.42
CA ALA A 98 -11.96 0.34 8.29
C ALA A 98 -11.18 0.46 9.62
N GLY A 99 -10.31 1.47 9.76
CA GLY A 99 -9.59 1.75 11.01
C GLY A 99 -8.27 0.98 11.19
N LEU A 100 -7.88 0.16 10.23
CA LEU A 100 -6.57 -0.51 10.21
C LEU A 100 -5.51 0.29 9.46
N PRO A 101 -4.22 0.04 9.73
CA PRO A 101 -3.14 0.50 8.86
C PRO A 101 -3.33 0.02 7.42
N VAL A 102 -3.08 0.89 6.44
CA VAL A 102 -3.19 0.57 5.01
C VAL A 102 -1.84 0.72 4.31
N LEU A 103 -1.42 -0.38 3.68
CA LEU A 103 -0.30 -0.44 2.76
C LEU A 103 -0.78 -0.16 1.34
N ARG A 104 -0.23 0.90 0.73
CA ARG A 104 -0.31 1.11 -0.71
C ARG A 104 0.62 0.10 -1.40
N LYS A 105 0.02 -0.90 -2.05
CA LYS A 105 0.76 -1.87 -2.86
C LYS A 105 0.74 -1.47 -4.33
N ASP A 106 1.87 -0.95 -4.79
CA ASP A 106 2.07 -0.47 -6.15
C ASP A 106 3.56 -0.55 -6.52
N PHE A 107 3.87 -0.30 -7.79
CA PHE A 107 5.24 -0.18 -8.28
C PHE A 107 5.66 1.29 -8.16
N ILE A 108 6.32 1.62 -7.05
CA ILE A 108 6.79 2.99 -6.77
C ILE A 108 8.20 3.17 -7.34
N PHE A 109 8.30 3.92 -8.43
CA PHE A 109 9.55 4.21 -9.15
C PHE A 109 9.80 5.71 -9.38
N ASP A 110 8.84 6.56 -9.01
CA ASP A 110 8.93 8.02 -9.07
C ASP A 110 8.42 8.62 -7.76
N LEU A 111 9.18 9.55 -7.16
CA LEU A 111 8.84 10.15 -5.87
C LEU A 111 7.49 10.87 -5.87
N ARG A 112 7.03 11.37 -7.03
CA ARG A 112 5.72 12.00 -7.16
C ARG A 112 4.59 11.04 -6.79
N GLN A 113 4.80 9.74 -6.99
CA GLN A 113 3.81 8.73 -6.63
C GLN A 113 3.46 8.80 -5.15
N LEU A 114 4.43 9.08 -4.26
CA LEU A 114 4.21 9.12 -2.81
C LEU A 114 3.15 10.15 -2.37
N SER A 115 2.85 11.14 -3.21
CA SER A 115 1.83 12.16 -2.94
C SER A 115 0.44 11.85 -3.49
N GLU A 116 0.26 10.79 -4.28
CA GLU A 116 -0.98 10.53 -5.03
C GLU A 116 -2.16 10.05 -4.19
N VAL A 117 -1.90 9.44 -3.01
CA VAL A 117 -2.97 8.91 -2.14
C VAL A 117 -2.51 8.76 -0.70
N GLN A 118 -3.43 9.01 0.23
CA GLN A 118 -3.20 8.73 1.64
C GLN A 118 -3.12 7.24 1.98
N ALA A 119 -2.00 6.84 2.57
CA ALA A 119 -1.74 5.51 3.14
C ALA A 119 -0.89 5.63 4.42
N ASP A 120 -0.80 4.56 5.22
CA ASP A 120 0.16 4.52 6.35
C ASP A 120 1.46 3.84 5.97
N LEU A 121 1.41 2.94 4.98
CA LEU A 121 2.57 2.25 4.47
C LEU A 121 2.64 2.34 2.95
N VAL A 122 3.84 2.17 2.42
CA VAL A 122 4.08 2.09 0.99
C VAL A 122 5.04 0.95 0.67
N LEU A 123 4.72 0.17 -0.37
CA LEU A 123 5.63 -0.87 -0.87
C LEU A 123 6.77 -0.21 -1.65
N LEU A 124 8.02 -0.52 -1.27
CA LEU A 124 9.21 -0.20 -2.06
C LEU A 124 9.85 -1.52 -2.50
N ILE A 125 10.08 -1.70 -3.79
CA ILE A 125 10.59 -2.96 -4.35
C ILE A 125 12.05 -2.73 -4.76
N ALA A 126 13.00 -3.42 -4.10
CA ALA A 126 14.43 -3.25 -4.35
C ALA A 126 14.79 -3.53 -5.83
N ALA A 127 14.19 -4.58 -6.41
CA ALA A 127 14.35 -4.97 -7.80
C ALA A 127 13.97 -3.90 -8.86
N LEU A 128 13.36 -2.77 -8.46
CA LEU A 128 13.07 -1.67 -9.39
C LEU A 128 14.29 -0.81 -9.73
N GLY A 129 15.41 -0.97 -9.02
CA GLY A 129 16.64 -0.22 -9.27
C GLY A 129 16.52 1.28 -8.98
N VAL A 130 15.59 1.66 -8.11
CA VAL A 130 15.50 3.03 -7.58
C VAL A 130 16.58 3.28 -6.53
N ASP A 131 16.86 4.55 -6.26
CA ASP A 131 17.61 4.94 -5.06
C ASP A 131 16.75 4.67 -3.82
N LEU A 132 16.88 3.47 -3.25
CA LEU A 132 16.01 3.00 -2.18
C LEU A 132 16.08 3.88 -0.94
N ASN A 133 17.28 4.37 -0.57
CA ASN A 133 17.46 5.28 0.57
C ASN A 133 16.68 6.57 0.37
N ARG A 134 16.79 7.19 -0.82
CA ARG A 134 16.03 8.39 -1.15
C ARG A 134 14.52 8.16 -1.11
N PHE A 135 14.04 6.98 -1.54
CA PHE A 135 12.61 6.65 -1.51
C PHE A 135 12.11 6.35 -0.09
N ILE A 136 12.93 5.70 0.74
CA ILE A 136 12.65 5.48 2.17
C ILE A 136 12.50 6.82 2.90
N GLU A 137 13.45 7.74 2.71
CA GLU A 137 13.41 9.07 3.31
C GLU A 137 12.18 9.86 2.85
N ALA A 138 11.90 9.84 1.55
CA ALA A 138 10.73 10.52 1.00
C ALA A 138 9.41 9.93 1.53
N ALA A 139 9.29 8.60 1.60
CA ALA A 139 8.10 7.93 2.15
C ALA A 139 7.84 8.36 3.60
N ARG A 140 8.90 8.39 4.43
CA ARG A 140 8.83 8.88 5.81
C ARG A 140 8.47 10.37 5.88
N GLY A 141 8.98 11.19 4.96
CA GLY A 141 8.57 12.59 4.81
C GLY A 141 7.08 12.76 4.51
N HIS A 142 6.48 11.81 3.80
CA HIS A 142 5.03 11.70 3.59
C HIS A 142 4.28 10.97 4.72
N ARG A 143 4.95 10.67 5.83
CA ARG A 143 4.44 9.93 6.99
C ARG A 143 3.96 8.50 6.68
N MET A 144 4.47 7.91 5.59
CA MET A 144 4.29 6.50 5.27
C MET A 144 5.48 5.69 5.77
N GLU A 145 5.21 4.55 6.41
CA GLU A 145 6.24 3.58 6.74
C GLU A 145 6.57 2.72 5.50
N PRO A 146 7.81 2.70 5.01
CA PRO A 146 8.18 1.85 3.88
C PRO A 146 8.19 0.37 4.28
N LEU A 147 7.53 -0.46 3.49
CA LEU A 147 7.71 -1.91 3.48
C LEU A 147 8.60 -2.26 2.29
N VAL A 148 9.84 -2.68 2.56
CA VAL A 148 10.82 -3.02 1.52
C VAL A 148 10.66 -4.49 1.11
N GLU A 149 10.39 -4.73 -0.17
CA GLU A 149 10.32 -6.04 -0.79
C GLU A 149 11.64 -6.37 -1.47
N VAL A 150 12.23 -7.50 -1.05
CA VAL A 150 13.48 -8.07 -1.57
C VAL A 150 13.22 -9.50 -2.03
N HIS A 151 13.93 -9.93 -3.06
CA HIS A 151 13.81 -11.26 -3.67
C HIS A 151 15.12 -12.07 -3.62
N THR A 152 16.24 -11.40 -3.36
CA THR A 152 17.56 -12.05 -3.22
C THR A 152 18.24 -11.55 -1.95
N GLU A 153 19.27 -12.28 -1.51
CA GLU A 153 20.08 -11.89 -0.35
C GLU A 153 20.82 -10.57 -0.64
N GLU A 154 21.29 -10.37 -1.88
CA GLU A 154 21.97 -9.14 -2.29
C GLU A 154 21.07 -7.90 -2.29
N GLU A 155 19.75 -8.07 -2.39
CA GLU A 155 18.79 -6.95 -2.27
C GLU A 155 18.53 -6.55 -0.81
N MET A 156 18.93 -7.38 0.15
CA MET A 156 18.73 -7.16 1.60
C MET A 156 19.86 -6.35 2.25
N ASP A 157 21.08 -6.48 1.71
CA ASP A 157 22.30 -5.81 2.19
C ASP A 157 22.36 -4.32 1.80
#